data_AF-A0A1I7ZYL4-F1
#
_entry.id   AF-A0A1I7ZYL4-F1
#
_cell.length_a   1.000
_cell.length_b   1.000
_cell.length_c   1.000
_cell.angle_alpha   90.00
_cell.angle_beta   90.00
_cell.angle_gamma   90.00
#
_symmetry.space_group_name_H-M   'P 1'
#
loop_
_entity.id
_entity.type
_entity.pdbx_description
1 polymer ?
#
loop_
_entity_poly.entity_id
_entity_poly.type
_entity_poly.pdbx_seq_one_letter_code
_entity_poly.pdbx_strand_id
1 'polypeptide(L)'
;MLILSSVSRYTLLTNTWLELARCTGLSEAKKLSRNFGNCGSFTIWEQLDDHAVKLFKEIVKRQKLPKLQINEDACEGGIVEVVESLFCQDQFHDLTIKNYIDGPWKSSVVSKLLQFWSVNSRPLRGKNFILKHLCQDGVKQLQEFVSQRQSSTSSEVEIQKALVVCSQEETDYIDKYYRHQHFLFRKPSCVYKFEEGEGDERRRLYISFECALVEHR
;
A
#
# COMPACT_ATOMS: atom_id res chain seq x y z
N MET A 1 -7.50 6.77 -9.08
CA MET A 1 -7.42 5.31 -9.10
C MET A 1 -6.36 4.87 -8.12
N LEU A 2 -6.76 4.39 -6.96
CA LEU A 2 -5.86 3.68 -6.05
C LEU A 2 -6.20 2.19 -6.20
N ILE A 3 -5.20 1.33 -6.38
CA ILE A 3 -5.41 -0.13 -6.38
C ILE A 3 -4.94 -0.67 -5.04
N LEU A 4 -5.85 -1.27 -4.28
CA LEU A 4 -5.51 -2.01 -3.08
C LEU A 4 -5.36 -3.50 -3.41
N SER A 5 -4.19 -4.06 -3.13
CA SER A 5 -3.84 -5.45 -3.45
C SER A 5 -3.34 -6.19 -2.22
N SER A 6 -3.91 -7.35 -1.88
CA SER A 6 -3.54 -8.14 -0.70
C SER A 6 -2.96 -9.51 -1.08
N VAL A 7 -1.74 -9.84 -0.63
CA VAL A 7 -1.00 -11.04 -1.04
C VAL A 7 -0.37 -11.75 0.14
N SER A 8 -0.76 -12.99 0.43
CA SER A 8 -0.03 -13.83 1.39
C SER A 8 0.96 -14.76 0.67
N ARG A 9 2.28 -14.64 0.94
CA ARG A 9 3.30 -15.69 0.66
C ARG A 9 4.74 -15.30 1.06
N TYR A 10 5.44 -16.25 1.72
CA TYR A 10 6.83 -16.19 2.16
C TYR A 10 7.86 -16.30 1.02
N THR A 11 8.86 -15.41 0.97
CA THR A 11 10.19 -15.66 0.37
C THR A 11 11.21 -14.61 0.82
N LEU A 12 12.41 -15.05 1.23
CA LEU A 12 13.58 -14.27 1.64
C LEU A 12 14.58 -14.17 0.50
N LEU A 13 15.10 -12.98 0.19
CA LEU A 13 16.39 -12.77 -0.47
C LEU A 13 16.93 -11.38 -0.12
N THR A 14 18.20 -11.35 0.31
CA THR A 14 18.98 -10.16 0.67
C THR A 14 20.10 -9.94 -0.35
N ASN A 15 20.34 -8.69 -0.76
CA ASN A 15 21.64 -8.00 -0.77
C ASN A 15 21.59 -6.71 -1.62
N THR A 16 21.94 -5.57 -1.02
CA THR A 16 23.03 -4.67 -1.46
C THR A 16 23.10 -3.41 -0.57
N TRP A 17 24.33 -3.02 -0.24
CA TRP A 17 24.74 -1.94 0.66
C TRP A 17 25.91 -1.21 0.02
N LEU A 18 25.87 0.13 -0.10
CA LEU A 18 27.09 0.98 -0.14
C LEU A 18 26.81 2.50 -0.21
N GLU A 19 25.62 2.98 -0.58
CA GLU A 19 25.38 4.44 -0.68
C GLU A 19 24.76 5.10 0.56
N LEU A 20 23.98 4.39 1.38
CA LEU A 20 23.35 4.98 2.59
C LEU A 20 24.35 5.23 3.72
N ALA A 21 25.43 4.44 3.81
CA ALA A 21 26.48 4.59 4.82
C ALA A 21 27.26 5.92 4.71
N ARG A 22 27.19 6.63 3.57
CA ARG A 22 27.79 7.96 3.43
C ARG A 22 26.93 9.10 3.99
N CYS A 23 25.61 8.92 4.11
CA CYS A 23 24.68 10.00 4.48
C CYS A 23 24.07 9.83 5.88
N THR A 24 24.04 8.60 6.40
CA THR A 24 23.44 8.28 7.71
C THR A 24 24.44 7.41 8.46
N GLY A 25 24.84 7.77 9.68
CA GLY A 25 25.74 6.94 10.49
C GLY A 25 25.35 5.46 10.48
N LEU A 26 26.35 4.57 10.53
CA LEU A 26 26.26 3.13 10.27
C LEU A 26 25.11 2.36 10.96
N SER A 27 24.55 2.86 12.07
CA SER A 27 23.41 2.24 12.77
C SER A 27 22.08 2.39 12.03
N GLU A 28 21.83 3.55 11.41
CA GLU A 28 20.56 3.87 10.74
C GLU A 28 20.45 3.22 9.36
N ALA A 29 21.58 3.01 8.71
CA ALA A 29 21.61 2.35 7.41
C ALA A 29 21.12 0.88 7.48
N LYS A 30 21.12 0.23 8.66
CA LYS A 30 20.59 -1.14 8.82
C LYS A 30 19.08 -1.22 8.65
N LYS A 31 18.39 -0.14 9.01
CA LYS A 31 16.93 -0.02 8.92
C LYS A 31 16.47 0.27 7.48
N LEU A 32 17.37 0.78 6.65
CA LEU A 32 17.11 1.30 5.32
C LEU A 32 17.87 0.47 4.27
N SER A 33 17.16 -0.34 3.49
CA SER A 33 17.77 -1.07 2.38
C SER A 33 17.35 -0.46 1.05
N ARG A 34 18.35 -0.14 0.22
CA ARG A 34 18.14 0.30 -1.17
C ARG A 34 18.54 -0.84 -2.10
N ASN A 35 17.58 -1.33 -2.88
CA ASN A 35 17.86 -2.37 -3.87
C ASN A 35 18.17 -1.70 -5.23
N PHE A 36 19.42 -1.84 -5.70
CA PHE A 36 19.90 -1.26 -6.96
C PHE A 36 19.61 -2.12 -8.20
N GLY A 37 18.51 -2.88 -8.20
CA GLY A 37 17.93 -3.33 -9.47
C GLY A 37 17.42 -2.14 -10.29
N ASN A 38 17.15 -2.35 -11.59
CA ASN A 38 16.55 -1.35 -12.51
C ASN A 38 15.21 -0.74 -12.03
N CYS A 39 14.69 -1.14 -10.88
CA CYS A 39 13.47 -0.66 -10.28
C CYS A 39 13.82 -0.12 -8.88
N GLY A 40 14.24 1.15 -8.81
CA GLY A 40 14.75 1.81 -7.60
C GLY A 40 13.76 1.80 -6.43
N SER A 41 13.75 0.71 -5.68
CA SER A 41 12.85 0.49 -4.56
C SER A 41 13.58 0.74 -3.24
N PHE A 42 12.86 1.38 -2.33
CA PHE A 42 13.35 1.65 -0.99
C PHE A 42 12.61 0.77 0.02
N THR A 43 13.31 0.18 0.98
CA THR A 43 12.70 -0.70 1.99
C THR A 43 13.04 -0.23 3.40
N ILE A 44 12.00 -0.09 4.23
CA ILE A 44 12.09 0.25 5.65
C ILE A 44 11.62 -0.96 6.45
N TRP A 45 12.52 -1.60 7.20
CA TRP A 45 12.23 -2.84 7.92
C TRP A 45 11.86 -2.63 9.37
N GLU A 46 12.35 -1.54 9.96
CA GLU A 46 12.23 -1.22 11.37
C GLU A 46 11.77 0.22 11.54
N GLN A 47 11.16 0.52 12.68
CA GLN A 47 10.76 1.87 13.02
C GLN A 47 11.95 2.84 13.01
N LEU A 48 11.77 3.94 12.28
CA LEU A 48 12.74 5.02 12.22
C LEU A 48 12.52 5.94 13.43
N ASP A 49 13.61 6.36 14.07
CA ASP A 49 13.53 7.43 15.07
C ASP A 49 13.28 8.79 14.41
N ASP A 50 12.97 9.82 15.21
CA ASP A 50 12.63 11.15 14.71
C ASP A 50 13.72 11.76 13.81
N HIS A 51 14.99 11.50 14.14
CA HIS A 51 16.11 11.99 13.36
C HIS A 51 16.18 11.29 11.99
N ALA A 52 15.99 9.98 11.97
CA ALA A 52 15.96 9.17 10.76
C ALA A 52 14.76 9.49 9.87
N VAL A 53 13.57 9.71 10.46
CA VAL A 53 12.38 10.19 9.74
C VAL A 53 12.67 11.53 9.06
N LYS A 54 13.33 12.46 9.77
CA LYS A 54 13.71 13.76 9.20
C LYS A 54 14.64 13.61 8.01
N LEU A 55 15.65 12.75 8.11
CA LEU A 55 16.57 12.48 6.99
C LEU A 55 15.85 11.80 5.82
N PHE A 56 14.98 10.83 6.08
CA PHE A 56 14.20 10.17 5.04
C PHE A 56 13.25 11.15 4.33
N LYS A 57 12.63 12.07 5.07
CA LYS A 57 11.82 13.17 4.52
C LYS A 57 12.63 14.05 3.55
N GLU A 58 13.89 14.37 3.88
CA GLU A 58 14.76 15.12 2.97
C GLU A 58 15.17 14.31 1.73
N ILE A 59 15.38 13.00 1.87
CA ILE A 59 15.63 12.10 0.73
C ILE A 59 14.41 12.09 -0.19
N VAL A 60 13.20 11.92 0.36
CA VAL A 60 11.94 11.90 -0.38
C VAL A 60 11.71 13.22 -1.13
N LYS A 61 12.08 14.37 -0.56
CA LYS A 61 11.99 15.67 -1.25
C LYS A 61 12.96 15.80 -2.43
N ARG A 62 14.17 15.24 -2.31
CA ARG A 62 15.24 15.40 -3.31
C ARG A 62 15.23 14.33 -4.39
N GLN A 63 14.81 13.11 -4.04
CA GLN A 63 14.89 11.94 -4.91
C GLN A 63 13.52 11.55 -5.45
N LYS A 64 13.51 11.12 -6.72
CA LYS A 64 12.34 10.53 -7.35
C LYS A 64 12.24 9.06 -6.95
N LEU A 65 11.58 8.77 -5.83
CA LEU A 65 11.34 7.40 -5.38
C LEU A 65 10.11 6.83 -6.10
N PRO A 66 10.26 5.79 -6.94
CA PRO A 66 9.11 5.15 -7.60
C PRO A 66 8.33 4.21 -6.67
N LYS A 67 9.03 3.54 -5.74
CA LYS A 67 8.46 2.48 -4.91
C LYS A 67 9.00 2.52 -3.47
N LEU A 68 8.11 2.29 -2.51
CA LEU A 68 8.45 2.13 -1.10
C LEU A 68 7.85 0.82 -0.58
N GLN A 69 8.67 0.05 0.12
CA GLN A 69 8.25 -1.11 0.90
C GLN A 69 8.51 -0.79 2.37
N ILE A 70 7.52 -1.01 3.23
CA ILE A 70 7.64 -0.73 4.66
C ILE A 70 7.07 -1.91 5.44
N ASN A 71 7.75 -2.30 6.51
CA ASN A 71 7.18 -3.20 7.48
C ASN A 71 6.07 -2.47 8.26
N GLU A 72 5.03 -3.20 8.60
CA GLU A 72 3.83 -2.69 9.24
C GLU A 72 4.12 -1.93 10.54
N ASP A 73 4.90 -2.55 11.40
CA ASP A 73 5.42 -2.02 12.68
C ASP A 73 6.32 -0.78 12.51
N ALA A 74 6.97 -0.63 11.36
CA ALA A 74 7.77 0.52 11.02
C ALA A 74 6.95 1.71 10.53
N CYS A 75 5.64 1.53 10.25
CA CYS A 75 4.77 2.55 9.66
C CYS A 75 3.95 3.34 10.69
N GLU A 76 4.62 3.82 11.74
CA GLU A 76 4.02 4.62 12.81
C GLU A 76 4.73 5.97 13.04
N GLY A 77 4.01 6.91 13.65
CA GLY A 77 4.53 8.25 13.95
C GLY A 77 4.79 9.08 12.69
N GLY A 78 5.90 9.83 12.68
CA GLY A 78 6.23 10.79 11.63
C GLY A 78 6.46 10.18 10.24
N ILE A 79 6.69 8.88 10.14
CA ILE A 79 6.85 8.20 8.85
C ILE A 79 5.56 8.22 8.03
N VAL A 80 4.38 8.24 8.67
CA VAL A 80 3.09 8.27 7.98
C VAL A 80 2.96 9.53 7.15
N GLU A 81 3.34 10.69 7.70
CA GLU A 81 3.37 11.97 6.95
C GLU A 81 4.33 11.91 5.77
N VAL A 82 5.47 11.22 5.92
CA VAL A 82 6.42 11.06 4.83
C VAL A 82 5.81 10.19 3.73
N VAL A 83 5.12 9.11 4.07
CA VAL A 83 4.41 8.24 3.11
C VAL A 83 3.28 8.99 2.41
N GLU A 84 2.49 9.78 3.13
CA GLU A 84 1.45 10.66 2.55
C GLU A 84 2.05 11.64 1.55
N SER A 85 3.15 12.30 1.91
CA SER A 85 3.86 13.23 1.01
C SER A 85 4.42 12.53 -0.22
N LEU A 86 4.88 11.28 -0.06
CA LEU A 86 5.42 10.46 -1.12
C LEU A 86 4.32 10.03 -2.11
N PHE A 87 3.12 9.69 -1.65
CA PHE A 87 1.96 9.38 -2.51
C PHE A 87 1.58 10.51 -3.46
N CYS A 88 1.77 11.76 -3.03
CA CYS A 88 1.48 12.93 -3.85
C CYS A 88 2.54 13.24 -4.91
N GLN A 89 3.65 12.48 -4.95
CA GLN A 89 4.68 12.67 -5.97
C GLN A 89 4.30 11.96 -7.27
N ASP A 90 4.43 12.64 -8.41
CA ASP A 90 4.07 12.10 -9.73
C ASP A 90 4.80 10.78 -10.06
N GLN A 91 6.10 10.71 -9.74
CA GLN A 91 6.94 9.53 -10.00
C GLN A 91 6.59 8.31 -9.14
N PHE A 92 6.02 8.53 -7.96
CA PHE A 92 5.75 7.45 -7.02
C PHE A 92 4.58 6.63 -7.55
N HIS A 93 4.61 5.33 -7.39
CA HIS A 93 3.51 4.49 -7.88
C HIS A 93 3.21 3.32 -6.96
N ASP A 94 4.18 2.74 -6.25
CA ASP A 94 3.90 1.57 -5.41
C ASP A 94 4.29 1.82 -3.94
N LEU A 95 3.29 1.78 -3.06
CA LEU A 95 3.51 1.51 -1.64
C LEU A 95 3.21 0.05 -1.36
N THR A 96 4.12 -0.66 -0.71
CA THR A 96 3.87 -1.99 -0.15
C THR A 96 4.05 -1.97 1.36
N ILE A 97 3.01 -2.30 2.11
CA ILE A 97 3.10 -2.58 3.55
C ILE A 97 3.12 -4.08 3.76
N LYS A 98 4.10 -4.57 4.51
CA LYS A 98 4.31 -5.98 4.75
C LYS A 98 4.18 -6.27 6.25
N ASN A 99 3.50 -7.34 6.62
CA ASN A 99 3.50 -7.82 8.00
C ASN A 99 4.11 -9.23 8.08
N TYR A 100 5.36 -9.32 8.51
CA TYR A 100 6.08 -10.58 8.62
C TYR A 100 5.94 -11.28 9.97
N ILE A 101 5.43 -10.57 10.99
CA ILE A 101 5.40 -11.05 12.35
C ILE A 101 4.06 -11.74 12.60
N ASP A 102 4.11 -12.96 13.11
CA ASP A 102 2.93 -13.65 13.62
C ASP A 102 2.33 -12.83 14.77
N GLY A 103 1.14 -12.26 14.54
CA GLY A 103 0.48 -11.41 15.50
C GLY A 103 -0.49 -10.44 14.83
N PRO A 104 -1.27 -9.70 15.64
CA PRO A 104 -2.19 -8.70 15.12
C PRO A 104 -1.41 -7.54 14.49
N TRP A 105 -1.96 -6.99 13.41
CA TRP A 105 -1.47 -5.75 12.80
C TRP A 105 -1.67 -4.59 13.78
N LYS A 106 -0.59 -3.92 14.19
CA LYS A 106 -0.63 -2.98 15.32
C LYS A 106 -0.98 -1.55 14.90
N SER A 107 -0.49 -1.13 13.75
CA SER A 107 -0.62 0.21 13.22
C SER A 107 -2.01 0.45 12.62
N SER A 108 -2.46 1.68 12.71
CA SER A 108 -3.66 2.19 12.02
C SER A 108 -3.34 2.74 10.62
N VAL A 109 -2.19 2.35 10.05
CA VAL A 109 -1.67 2.96 8.81
C VAL A 109 -2.62 2.80 7.62
N VAL A 110 -3.28 1.64 7.49
CA VAL A 110 -4.19 1.39 6.36
C VAL A 110 -5.38 2.34 6.44
N SER A 111 -6.00 2.46 7.63
CA SER A 111 -7.08 3.40 7.88
C SER A 111 -6.66 4.85 7.61
N LYS A 112 -5.50 5.28 8.13
CA LYS A 112 -4.97 6.64 7.89
C LYS A 112 -4.76 6.93 6.41
N LEU A 113 -4.15 6.01 5.67
CA LEU A 113 -3.91 6.19 4.23
C LEU A 113 -5.21 6.19 3.41
N LEU A 114 -6.22 5.41 3.81
CA LEU A 114 -7.55 5.44 3.18
C LEU A 114 -8.28 6.76 3.46
N GLN A 115 -8.19 7.28 4.69
CA GLN A 115 -8.71 8.61 5.01
C GLN A 115 -7.98 9.70 4.23
N PHE A 116 -6.65 9.64 4.15
CA PHE A 116 -5.85 10.53 3.33
C PHE A 116 -6.26 10.49 1.86
N TRP A 117 -6.46 9.29 1.29
CA TRP A 117 -6.96 9.09 -0.07
C TRP A 117 -8.31 9.76 -0.28
N SER A 118 -9.22 9.66 0.67
CA SER A 118 -10.56 10.25 0.53
C SER A 118 -10.51 11.77 0.39
N VAL A 119 -9.56 12.42 1.05
CA VAL A 119 -9.36 13.87 0.97
C VAL A 119 -8.54 14.25 -0.27
N ASN A 120 -7.56 13.41 -0.65
CA ASN A 120 -6.55 13.72 -1.66
C ASN A 120 -6.63 12.82 -2.90
N SER A 121 -7.81 12.37 -3.29
CA SER A 121 -7.94 11.30 -4.31
C SER A 121 -7.34 11.62 -5.69
N ARG A 122 -7.19 12.91 -6.06
CA ARG A 122 -6.62 13.36 -7.34
C ARG A 122 -5.12 13.03 -7.48
N PRO A 123 -4.22 13.49 -6.60
CA PRO A 123 -2.80 13.11 -6.68
C PRO A 123 -2.54 11.61 -6.48
N LEU A 124 -3.44 10.89 -5.81
CA LEU A 124 -3.36 9.44 -5.66
C LEU A 124 -3.87 8.64 -6.88
N ARG A 125 -4.16 9.27 -8.02
CA ARG A 125 -4.58 8.55 -9.22
C ARG A 125 -3.42 7.77 -9.84
N GLY A 126 -3.68 6.51 -10.15
CA GLY A 126 -2.73 5.56 -10.74
C GLY A 126 -1.74 4.94 -9.75
N LYS A 127 -1.89 5.21 -8.44
CA LYS A 127 -1.00 4.66 -7.41
C LYS A 127 -1.52 3.29 -6.93
N ASN A 128 -0.61 2.45 -6.47
CA ASN A 128 -0.86 1.14 -5.90
C ASN A 128 -0.55 1.16 -4.40
N PHE A 129 -1.47 0.60 -3.62
CA PHE A 129 -1.32 0.38 -2.19
C PHE A 129 -1.45 -1.12 -1.91
N ILE A 130 -0.32 -1.77 -1.64
CA ILE A 130 -0.24 -3.23 -1.59
C ILE A 130 -0.03 -3.66 -0.13
N LEU A 131 -0.86 -4.56 0.37
CA LEU A 131 -0.67 -5.24 1.64
C LEU A 131 -0.12 -6.65 1.36
N LYS A 132 0.90 -7.08 2.10
CA LYS A 132 1.48 -8.43 1.95
C LYS A 132 1.61 -9.17 3.27
N HIS A 133 1.63 -10.49 3.15
CA HIS A 133 1.77 -11.48 4.21
C HIS A 133 0.55 -11.52 5.13
N LEU A 134 0.73 -11.35 6.45
CA LEU A 134 -0.33 -11.45 7.46
C LEU A 134 -1.14 -10.14 7.53
N CYS A 135 -1.88 -9.85 6.47
CA CYS A 135 -2.59 -8.58 6.28
C CYS A 135 -4.10 -8.64 6.58
N GLN A 136 -4.57 -9.65 7.32
CA GLN A 136 -5.99 -9.82 7.65
C GLN A 136 -6.55 -8.57 8.37
N ASP A 137 -5.85 -8.06 9.37
CA ASP A 137 -6.28 -6.86 10.10
C ASP A 137 -6.15 -5.58 9.27
N GLY A 138 -5.18 -5.51 8.35
CA GLY A 138 -5.11 -4.44 7.36
C GLY A 138 -6.34 -4.43 6.43
N VAL A 139 -6.82 -5.62 6.03
CA VAL A 139 -8.09 -5.76 5.30
C VAL A 139 -9.27 -5.35 6.18
N LYS A 140 -9.28 -5.70 7.47
CA LYS A 140 -10.32 -5.25 8.42
C LYS A 140 -10.42 -3.72 8.49
N GLN A 141 -9.29 -3.01 8.51
CA GLN A 141 -9.28 -1.53 8.46
C GLN A 141 -9.90 -0.99 7.16
N LEU A 142 -9.69 -1.64 6.01
CA LEU A 142 -10.37 -1.30 4.77
C LEU A 142 -11.89 -1.54 4.87
N GLN A 143 -12.30 -2.66 5.46
CA GLN A 143 -13.72 -2.97 5.65
C GLN A 143 -14.40 -1.90 6.51
N GLU A 144 -13.81 -1.56 7.65
CA GLU A 144 -14.29 -0.51 8.55
C GLU A 144 -14.41 0.85 7.83
N PHE A 145 -13.40 1.21 7.02
CA PHE A 145 -13.43 2.44 6.22
C PHE A 145 -14.62 2.47 5.23
N VAL A 146 -14.87 1.37 4.52
CA VAL A 146 -15.98 1.26 3.56
C VAL A 146 -17.32 1.31 4.30
N SER A 147 -17.46 0.57 5.40
CA SER A 147 -18.69 0.53 6.20
C SER A 147 -19.06 1.89 6.79
N GLN A 148 -18.09 2.64 7.32
CA GLN A 148 -18.34 3.98 7.89
C GLN A 148 -18.95 4.96 6.88
N ARG A 149 -18.71 4.76 5.58
CA ARG A 149 -19.10 5.70 4.53
C ARG A 149 -20.45 5.38 3.88
N GLN A 150 -21.07 4.26 4.23
CA GLN A 150 -22.37 3.85 3.68
C GLN A 150 -23.59 4.32 4.50
N SER A 151 -23.38 5.14 5.54
CA SER A 151 -24.40 5.88 6.32
C SER A 151 -25.62 5.09 6.84
N SER A 152 -25.63 3.76 6.76
CA SER A 152 -26.79 2.94 7.10
C SER A 152 -26.32 1.68 7.82
N THR A 153 -26.66 1.55 9.11
CA THR A 153 -26.87 0.29 9.88
C THR A 153 -25.88 -0.89 9.78
N SER A 154 -24.65 -0.68 10.26
CA SER A 154 -23.61 -1.67 10.63
C SER A 154 -23.95 -3.18 10.55
N SER A 155 -24.02 -3.76 9.36
CA SER A 155 -24.00 -5.23 9.21
C SER A 155 -23.04 -5.66 8.11
N GLU A 156 -22.42 -6.83 8.28
CA GLU A 156 -21.46 -7.42 7.34
C GLU A 156 -22.04 -7.61 5.93
N VAL A 157 -23.37 -7.67 5.81
CA VAL A 157 -24.12 -7.69 4.54
C VAL A 157 -23.91 -6.40 3.72
N GLU A 158 -23.47 -5.31 4.34
CA GLU A 158 -23.36 -4.00 3.68
C GLU A 158 -22.06 -3.81 2.91
N ILE A 159 -20.96 -4.47 3.29
CA ILE A 159 -19.72 -4.33 2.51
C ILE A 159 -19.87 -4.91 1.11
N GLN A 160 -20.63 -6.01 0.98
CA GLN A 160 -20.94 -6.61 -0.32
C GLN A 160 -21.84 -5.69 -1.16
N LYS A 161 -22.68 -4.86 -0.53
CA LYS A 161 -23.47 -3.84 -1.22
C LYS A 161 -22.61 -2.63 -1.62
N ALA A 162 -21.63 -2.29 -0.80
CA ALA A 162 -20.73 -1.15 -1.03
C ALA A 162 -19.67 -1.43 -2.10
N LEU A 163 -19.22 -2.68 -2.20
CA LEU A 163 -18.23 -3.13 -3.17
C LEU A 163 -18.90 -3.73 -4.39
N VAL A 164 -18.79 -3.05 -5.52
CA VAL A 164 -19.33 -3.53 -6.79
C VAL A 164 -18.25 -4.33 -7.52
N VAL A 165 -18.60 -5.50 -8.04
CA VAL A 165 -17.69 -6.25 -8.92
C VAL A 165 -17.51 -5.47 -10.22
N CYS A 166 -16.27 -5.24 -10.63
CA CYS A 166 -15.94 -4.56 -11.88
C CYS A 166 -16.40 -5.39 -13.09
N SER A 167 -16.80 -4.72 -14.17
CA SER A 167 -17.05 -5.41 -15.44
C SER A 167 -15.76 -6.00 -16.02
N GLN A 168 -15.90 -6.87 -17.04
CA GLN A 168 -14.74 -7.39 -17.76
C GLN A 168 -13.95 -6.25 -18.42
N GLU A 169 -14.63 -5.28 -19.05
CA GLU A 169 -13.98 -4.12 -19.68
C GLU A 169 -13.20 -3.27 -18.68
N GLU A 170 -13.76 -3.04 -17.48
CA GLU A 170 -13.06 -2.35 -16.40
C GLU A 170 -11.85 -3.15 -15.93
N THR A 171 -12.00 -4.46 -15.81
CA THR A 171 -10.92 -5.37 -15.39
C THR A 171 -9.80 -5.37 -16.43
N ASP A 172 -10.10 -5.48 -17.72
CA ASP A 172 -9.13 -5.45 -18.82
C ASP A 172 -8.41 -4.11 -18.89
N TYR A 173 -9.12 -3.00 -18.64
CA TYR A 173 -8.52 -1.67 -18.55
C TYR A 173 -7.53 -1.59 -17.38
N ILE A 174 -7.93 -2.06 -16.20
CA ILE A 174 -7.06 -2.08 -15.01
C ILE A 174 -5.85 -2.97 -15.26
N ASP A 175 -6.04 -4.12 -15.91
CA ASP A 175 -4.99 -5.08 -16.18
C ASP A 175 -3.94 -4.51 -17.14
N LYS A 176 -4.41 -3.90 -18.23
CA LYS A 176 -3.61 -3.25 -19.27
C LYS A 176 -2.74 -2.11 -18.74
N TYR A 177 -3.29 -1.25 -17.89
CA TYR A 177 -2.61 -0.01 -17.50
C TYR A 177 -1.94 -0.07 -16.12
N TYR A 178 -2.33 -0.99 -15.25
CA TYR A 178 -1.94 -0.92 -13.85
C TYR A 178 -1.49 -2.24 -13.21
N ARG A 179 -2.07 -3.40 -13.56
CA ARG A 179 -1.67 -4.69 -12.94
C ARG A 179 -0.44 -5.32 -13.57
N HIS A 180 -0.37 -5.40 -14.90
CA HIS A 180 0.67 -6.19 -15.57
C HIS A 180 2.12 -5.68 -15.42
N GLN A 181 2.33 -4.46 -14.92
CA GLN A 181 3.68 -3.90 -14.79
C GLN A 181 4.25 -3.90 -13.36
N HIS A 182 3.42 -4.13 -12.33
CA HIS A 182 3.82 -3.81 -10.95
C HIS A 182 3.77 -4.98 -9.96
N PHE A 183 2.79 -5.89 -10.08
CA PHE A 183 2.67 -7.03 -9.18
C PHE A 183 1.85 -8.17 -9.78
N LEU A 184 2.32 -9.42 -9.64
CA LEU A 184 1.62 -10.61 -10.15
C LEU A 184 0.98 -11.38 -8.99
N PHE A 185 -0.35 -11.35 -8.92
CA PHE A 185 -1.08 -12.36 -8.17
C PHE A 185 -0.91 -13.72 -8.85
N ARG A 186 -0.75 -14.82 -8.09
CA ARG A 186 -0.71 -16.16 -8.73
C ARG A 186 -2.10 -16.54 -9.24
N LYS A 187 -3.14 -16.18 -8.49
CA LYS A 187 -4.55 -16.29 -8.89
C LYS A 187 -5.29 -15.06 -8.38
N PRO A 188 -5.45 -14.00 -9.20
CA PRO A 188 -6.19 -12.82 -8.78
C PRO A 188 -7.66 -13.17 -8.53
N SER A 189 -8.27 -12.56 -7.51
CA SER A 189 -9.72 -12.50 -7.35
C SER A 189 -10.35 -11.60 -8.42
N CYS A 190 -11.68 -11.57 -8.44
CA CYS A 190 -12.43 -10.48 -9.05
C CYS A 190 -11.89 -9.12 -8.59
N VAL A 191 -11.98 -8.11 -9.46
CA VAL A 191 -11.71 -6.72 -9.08
C VAL A 191 -13.01 -6.14 -8.53
N TYR A 192 -12.94 -5.59 -7.34
CA TYR A 192 -14.04 -4.85 -6.74
C TYR A 192 -13.74 -3.35 -6.87
N LYS A 193 -14.79 -2.53 -6.91
CA LYS A 193 -14.68 -1.08 -6.82
C LYS A 193 -15.56 -0.55 -5.71
N PHE A 194 -15.00 0.40 -4.96
CA PHE A 194 -15.72 1.29 -4.07
C PHE A 194 -15.76 2.68 -4.72
N GLU A 195 -16.94 3.26 -4.80
CA GLU A 195 -17.13 4.61 -5.37
C GLU A 195 -17.81 5.51 -4.34
N GLU A 196 -17.40 6.76 -4.30
CA GLU A 196 -18.05 7.80 -3.52
C GLU A 196 -17.96 9.16 -4.23
N GLY A 197 -18.89 10.06 -3.91
CA GLY A 197 -19.05 11.35 -4.58
C GLY A 197 -19.84 11.26 -5.90
N GLU A 198 -20.14 12.43 -6.46
CA GLU A 198 -20.94 12.57 -7.68
C GLU A 198 -20.21 13.40 -8.75
N GLY A 199 -20.60 13.23 -10.01
CA GLY A 199 -20.03 13.98 -11.14
C GLY A 199 -18.50 13.95 -11.18
N ASP A 200 -17.90 15.14 -11.26
CA ASP A 200 -16.45 15.34 -11.35
C ASP A 200 -15.70 15.09 -10.03
N GLU A 201 -16.43 15.02 -8.91
CA GLU A 201 -15.89 14.70 -7.59
C GLU A 201 -15.89 13.20 -7.30
N ARG A 202 -16.51 12.40 -8.19
CA ARG A 202 -16.55 10.94 -8.05
C ARG A 202 -15.13 10.39 -8.00
N ARG A 203 -14.86 9.62 -6.95
CA ARG A 203 -13.58 8.94 -6.71
C ARG A 203 -13.80 7.45 -6.54
N ARG A 204 -12.82 6.69 -7.03
CA ARG A 204 -12.86 5.23 -7.13
C ARG A 204 -11.64 4.60 -6.51
N LEU A 205 -11.88 3.61 -5.64
CA LEU A 205 -10.89 2.70 -5.10
C LEU A 205 -11.14 1.33 -5.73
N TYR A 206 -10.12 0.77 -6.39
CA TYR A 206 -10.20 -0.59 -6.94
C TYR A 206 -9.48 -1.53 -5.99
N ILE A 207 -10.09 -2.66 -5.71
CA ILE A 207 -9.64 -3.58 -4.67
C ILE A 207 -9.55 -4.96 -5.28
N SER A 208 -8.45 -5.65 -4.99
CA SER A 208 -8.29 -7.04 -5.37
C SER A 208 -7.50 -7.84 -4.37
N PHE A 209 -7.79 -9.13 -4.32
CA PHE A 209 -7.23 -10.06 -3.37
C PHE A 209 -6.54 -11.19 -4.14
N GLU A 210 -5.49 -11.76 -3.57
CA GLU A 210 -4.99 -13.06 -4.01
C GLU A 210 -5.99 -14.14 -3.59
N CYS A 211 -6.60 -14.83 -4.53
CA CYS A 211 -7.31 -16.07 -4.25
C CYS A 211 -6.27 -17.17 -4.01
N ALA A 212 -5.72 -17.24 -2.79
CA ALA A 212 -4.94 -18.40 -2.39
C ALA A 212 -5.82 -19.64 -2.54
N LEU A 213 -5.32 -20.63 -3.30
CA LEU A 213 -5.97 -21.93 -3.42
C LEU A 213 -6.15 -22.47 -1.99
N VAL A 214 -7.39 -22.84 -1.65
CA VAL A 214 -7.61 -23.87 -0.64
C VAL A 214 -6.76 -25.05 -1.12
N GLU A 215 -5.67 -25.35 -0.42
CA GLU A 215 -5.01 -26.64 -0.59
C GLU A 215 -6.08 -27.68 -0.22
N HIS A 216 -6.60 -28.38 -1.23
CA HIS A 216 -7.25 -29.66 -0.98
C HIS A 216 -6.20 -30.55 -0.30
N ARG A 217 -6.24 -30.61 1.03
CA ARG A 217 -5.59 -31.65 1.82
C ARG A 217 -6.47 -32.89 1.83
#